data_AF-A0A524QWR7-F1
#
_entry.id   AF-A0A524QWR7-F1
#
_cell.length_a   1.000
_cell.length_b   1.000
_cell.length_c   1.000
_cell.angle_alpha   90.00
_cell.angle_beta   90.00
_cell.angle_gamma   90.00
#
_symmetry.space_group_name_H-M   'P 1'
#
loop_
_entity.id
_entity.type
_entity.pdbx_description
1 polymer ?
#
loop_
_entity_poly.entity_id
_entity_poly.type
_entity_poly.pdbx_seq_one_letter_code
_entity_poly.pdbx_strand_id
1 'polypeptide(L)'
;MGGIMDYAKLFESLAQTAEQLKQMRIEEIDFAHLATELESVGAALQSLQASAAIANQLLQLFKDELCSKSRSVAKLTNGSSELVERLINADTTDLADLQRIKQNIETEFDRVFSRKLTEPTGAAAGGEKPDEFKI
;
A
#
# COMPACT_ATOMS: atom_id res chain seq x y z
N MET A 1 13.42 -20.86 7.36
CA MET A 1 13.51 -20.12 6.09
C MET A 1 12.57 -20.80 5.11
N GLY A 2 11.31 -20.35 5.04
CA GLY A 2 10.31 -20.91 4.13
C GLY A 2 10.55 -20.31 2.75
N GLY A 3 11.12 -21.10 1.85
CA GLY A 3 11.33 -20.70 0.47
C GLY A 3 9.99 -20.35 -0.16
N ILE A 4 9.99 -19.30 -0.97
CA ILE A 4 8.97 -19.07 -1.99
C ILE A 4 8.94 -20.39 -2.80
N MET A 5 8.01 -21.29 -2.48
CA MET A 5 7.72 -22.42 -3.35
C MET A 5 7.39 -21.80 -4.70
N ASP A 6 8.09 -22.25 -5.72
CA ASP A 6 7.92 -21.77 -7.08
C ASP A 6 6.56 -22.25 -7.58
N TYR A 7 5.50 -21.49 -7.25
CA TYR A 7 4.11 -21.83 -7.54
C TYR A 7 3.91 -22.19 -9.01
N ALA A 8 4.70 -21.58 -9.91
CA ALA A 8 4.71 -21.91 -11.33
C ALA A 8 5.08 -23.38 -11.59
N LYS A 9 6.09 -23.92 -10.90
CA LYS A 9 6.46 -25.35 -10.99
C LYS A 9 5.38 -26.28 -10.44
N LEU A 10 4.67 -25.83 -9.41
CA LEU A 10 3.57 -26.58 -8.80
C LEU A 10 2.37 -26.67 -9.77
N PHE A 11 2.02 -25.57 -10.43
CA PHE A 11 0.98 -25.56 -11.48
C PHE A 11 1.41 -26.34 -12.74
N GLU A 12 2.68 -26.26 -13.13
CA GLU A 12 3.21 -27.03 -14.26
C GLU A 12 3.20 -28.53 -13.98
N SER A 13 3.60 -28.95 -12.77
CA SER A 13 3.51 -30.35 -12.32
C SER A 13 2.06 -30.84 -12.36
N LEU A 14 1.11 -30.05 -11.83
CA LEU A 14 -0.30 -30.41 -11.84
C LEU A 14 -0.87 -30.55 -13.26
N ALA A 15 -0.46 -29.66 -14.18
CA ALA A 15 -0.85 -29.73 -15.58
C ALA A 15 -0.29 -30.98 -16.27
N GLN A 16 0.95 -31.36 -15.96
CA GLN A 16 1.56 -32.59 -16.46
C GLN A 16 0.86 -33.83 -15.90
N THR A 17 0.57 -33.88 -14.60
CA THR A 17 -0.20 -34.98 -13.98
C THR A 17 -1.58 -35.10 -14.61
N ALA A 18 -2.29 -33.99 -14.82
CA ALA A 18 -3.60 -34.00 -15.47
C ALA A 18 -3.54 -34.54 -16.91
N GLU A 19 -2.47 -34.24 -17.66
CA GLU A 19 -2.30 -34.74 -19.02
C GLU A 19 -1.93 -36.23 -19.06
N GLN A 20 -1.10 -36.69 -18.13
CA GLN A 20 -0.80 -38.12 -17.96
C GLN A 20 -2.06 -38.92 -17.60
N LEU A 21 -2.88 -38.42 -16.68
CA LEU A 21 -4.13 -39.07 -16.27
C LEU A 21 -5.14 -39.22 -17.41
N LYS A 22 -5.18 -38.29 -18.39
CA LYS A 22 -6.04 -38.42 -19.58
C LYS A 22 -5.64 -39.60 -20.48
N GLN A 23 -4.37 -40.01 -20.43
CA GLN A 23 -3.80 -41.04 -21.29
C GLN A 23 -3.76 -42.42 -20.62
N MET A 24 -3.94 -42.49 -19.29
CA MET A 24 -3.89 -43.72 -18.50
C MET A 24 -5.24 -44.44 -18.45
N ARG A 25 -5.20 -45.77 -18.35
CA ARG A 25 -6.38 -46.55 -17.99
C ARG A 25 -6.65 -46.38 -16.49
N ILE A 26 -7.92 -46.38 -16.08
CA ILE A 26 -8.33 -46.14 -14.69
C ILE A 26 -7.63 -47.08 -13.70
N GLU A 27 -7.39 -48.32 -14.11
CA GLU A 27 -6.73 -49.38 -13.33
C GLU A 27 -5.24 -49.09 -13.03
N GLU A 28 -4.62 -48.20 -13.81
CA GLU A 28 -3.20 -47.85 -13.71
C GLU A 28 -2.99 -46.57 -12.89
N ILE A 29 -4.06 -45.88 -12.50
CA ILE A 29 -3.99 -44.61 -11.77
C ILE A 29 -3.63 -44.87 -10.30
N ASP A 30 -2.49 -44.32 -9.87
CA ASP A 30 -2.15 -44.22 -8.46
C ASP A 30 -2.93 -43.08 -7.79
N PHE A 31 -4.12 -43.42 -7.27
CA PHE A 31 -4.98 -42.47 -6.58
C PHE A 31 -4.36 -41.93 -5.28
N ALA A 32 -3.45 -42.66 -4.63
CA ALA A 32 -2.80 -42.19 -3.41
C ALA A 32 -1.77 -41.09 -3.72
N HIS A 33 -1.01 -41.26 -4.80
CA HIS A 33 -0.11 -40.24 -5.29
C HIS A 33 -0.87 -38.99 -5.74
N LEU A 34 -1.96 -39.16 -6.53
CA LEU A 34 -2.80 -38.05 -6.97
C LEU A 34 -3.43 -37.26 -5.81
N ALA A 35 -3.91 -37.96 -4.78
CA ALA A 35 -4.46 -37.30 -3.59
C ALA A 35 -3.40 -36.43 -2.88
N THR A 36 -2.16 -36.94 -2.79
CA THR A 36 -1.03 -36.20 -2.18
C THR A 36 -0.69 -34.94 -2.98
N GLU A 37 -0.67 -35.01 -4.32
CA GLU A 37 -0.43 -33.84 -5.16
C GLU A 37 -1.55 -32.79 -5.03
N LEU A 38 -2.81 -33.22 -5.01
CA LEU A 38 -3.95 -32.33 -4.84
C LEU A 38 -3.97 -31.63 -3.48
N GLU A 39 -3.63 -32.35 -2.41
CA GLU A 39 -3.47 -31.75 -1.07
C GLU A 39 -2.35 -30.71 -1.04
N SER A 40 -1.22 -31.00 -1.69
CA SER A 40 -0.10 -30.06 -1.80
C SER A 40 -0.50 -28.77 -2.54
N VAL A 41 -1.20 -28.90 -3.67
CA VAL A 41 -1.75 -27.75 -4.41
C VAL A 41 -2.76 -26.99 -3.57
N GLY A 42 -3.64 -27.68 -2.86
CA GLY A 42 -4.64 -27.08 -1.96
C GLY A 42 -3.98 -26.23 -0.87
N ALA A 43 -2.92 -26.75 -0.24
CA ALA A 43 -2.15 -26.01 0.76
C ALA A 43 -1.43 -24.79 0.15
N ALA A 44 -0.87 -24.92 -1.05
CA ALA A 44 -0.23 -23.83 -1.77
C ALA A 44 -1.24 -22.70 -2.12
N LEU A 45 -2.45 -23.06 -2.56
CA LEU A 45 -3.52 -22.10 -2.85
C LEU A 45 -4.00 -21.37 -1.59
N GLN A 46 -4.17 -22.06 -0.47
CA GLN A 46 -4.52 -21.43 0.80
C GLN A 46 -3.44 -20.44 1.26
N SER A 47 -2.17 -20.81 1.10
CA SER A 47 -1.04 -19.94 1.41
C SER A 47 -1.00 -18.68 0.51
N LEU A 48 -1.29 -18.83 -0.79
CA LEU A 48 -1.38 -17.71 -1.73
C LEU A 48 -2.55 -16.79 -1.38
N GLN A 49 -3.72 -17.35 -1.05
CA GLN A 49 -4.89 -16.58 -0.63
C GLN A 49 -4.61 -15.78 0.65
N ALA A 50 -3.96 -16.39 1.64
CA ALA A 50 -3.53 -15.71 2.85
C ALA A 50 -2.56 -14.55 2.54
N SER A 51 -1.61 -14.78 1.64
CA SER A 51 -0.64 -13.75 1.22
C SER A 51 -1.32 -12.59 0.49
N ALA A 52 -2.29 -12.88 -0.39
CA ALA A 52 -3.09 -11.87 -1.07
C ALA A 52 -3.94 -11.04 -0.08
N ALA A 53 -4.52 -11.69 0.93
CA ALA A 53 -5.26 -10.99 1.98
C ALA A 53 -4.37 -10.03 2.78
N ILE A 54 -3.15 -10.45 3.14
CA ILE A 54 -2.17 -9.60 3.82
C ILE A 54 -1.75 -8.43 2.90
N ALA A 55 -1.48 -8.69 1.63
CA ALA A 55 -1.11 -7.66 0.66
C ALA A 55 -2.22 -6.60 0.52
N ASN A 56 -3.48 -7.01 0.46
CA ASN A 56 -4.63 -6.11 0.42
C ASN A 56 -4.76 -5.28 1.70
N GLN A 57 -4.52 -5.88 2.88
CA GLN A 57 -4.51 -5.14 4.14
C GLN A 57 -3.40 -4.09 4.18
N LEU A 58 -2.18 -4.44 3.76
CA LEU A 58 -1.07 -3.50 3.68
C LEU A 58 -1.34 -2.36 2.69
N LEU A 59 -1.94 -2.68 1.53
CA LEU A 59 -2.34 -1.67 0.55
C LEU A 59 -3.37 -0.71 1.13
N GLN A 60 -4.36 -1.21 1.88
CA GLN A 60 -5.35 -0.37 2.52
C GLN A 60 -4.72 0.55 3.57
N LEU A 61 -3.85 0.03 4.44
CA LEU A 61 -3.11 0.82 5.42
C LEU A 61 -2.29 1.94 4.75
N PHE A 62 -1.65 1.61 3.61
CA PHE A 62 -0.91 2.60 2.82
C PHE A 62 -1.82 3.70 2.27
N LYS A 63 -2.98 3.34 1.70
CA LYS A 63 -3.98 4.31 1.21
C LYS A 63 -4.49 5.21 2.34
N ASP A 64 -4.76 4.65 3.51
CA ASP A 64 -5.23 5.40 4.69
C ASP A 64 -4.18 6.41 5.17
N GLU A 65 -2.89 6.01 5.20
CA GLU A 65 -1.79 6.91 5.56
C GLU A 65 -1.67 8.07 4.55
N LEU A 66 -1.78 7.79 3.25
CA LEU A 66 -1.76 8.82 2.21
C LEU A 66 -2.92 9.81 2.34
N CYS A 67 -4.12 9.32 2.63
CA CYS A 67 -5.27 10.20 2.90
C CYS A 67 -5.00 11.09 4.11
N SER A 68 -4.48 10.53 5.20
CA SER A 68 -4.13 11.28 6.41
C SER A 68 -3.10 12.39 6.15
N LYS A 69 -2.04 12.09 5.38
CA LYS A 69 -1.04 13.10 4.98
C LYS A 69 -1.63 14.16 4.05
N SER A 70 -2.46 13.75 3.08
CA SER A 70 -3.17 14.70 2.18
C SER A 70 -4.03 15.69 2.96
N ARG A 71 -4.82 15.21 3.94
CA ARG A 71 -5.61 16.08 4.83
C ARG A 71 -4.72 17.03 5.63
N SER A 72 -3.56 16.57 6.08
CA SER A 72 -2.63 17.41 6.84
C SER A 72 -2.07 18.55 5.99
N VAL A 73 -1.68 18.28 4.74
CA VAL A 73 -1.27 19.32 3.77
C VAL A 73 -2.42 20.28 3.48
N ALA A 74 -3.63 19.77 3.27
CA ALA A 74 -4.82 20.59 3.02
C ALA A 74 -5.09 21.55 4.20
N LYS A 75 -4.97 21.07 5.45
CA LYS A 75 -5.09 21.93 6.64
C LYS A 75 -4.01 23.02 6.69
N LEU A 76 -2.76 22.71 6.37
CA LEU A 76 -1.67 23.68 6.40
C LEU A 76 -1.79 24.75 5.30
N THR A 77 -2.43 24.41 4.18
CA THR A 77 -2.63 25.28 3.01
C THR A 77 -4.00 25.95 2.97
N ASN A 78 -4.89 25.70 3.93
CA ASN A 78 -6.32 26.07 3.89
C ASN A 78 -7.03 25.58 2.60
N GLY A 79 -6.61 24.42 2.08
CA GLY A 79 -7.17 23.79 0.89
C GLY A 79 -8.09 22.60 1.18
N SER A 80 -8.50 21.88 0.13
CA SER A 80 -9.27 20.63 0.21
C SER A 80 -8.43 19.43 -0.26
N SER A 81 -8.62 18.28 0.38
CA SER A 81 -7.97 17.00 0.03
C SER A 81 -8.89 16.04 -0.75
N GLU A 82 -10.14 16.42 -0.98
CA GLU A 82 -11.19 15.51 -1.48
C GLU A 82 -10.84 14.85 -2.82
N LEU A 83 -10.30 15.61 -3.79
CA LEU A 83 -9.89 15.05 -5.08
C LEU A 83 -8.72 14.08 -4.96
N VAL A 84 -7.78 14.35 -4.06
CA VAL A 84 -6.62 13.49 -3.81
C VAL A 84 -7.06 12.20 -3.14
N GLU A 85 -7.96 12.27 -2.15
CA GLU A 85 -8.53 11.09 -1.49
C GLU A 85 -9.36 10.24 -2.46
N ARG A 86 -10.14 10.85 -3.36
CA ARG A 86 -10.84 10.12 -4.43
C ARG A 86 -9.88 9.39 -5.35
N LEU A 87 -8.75 10.01 -5.69
CA LEU A 87 -7.72 9.40 -6.54
C LEU A 87 -7.02 8.23 -5.82
N ILE A 88 -6.70 8.36 -4.54
CA ILE A 88 -6.08 7.29 -3.73
C ILE A 88 -7.00 6.07 -3.64
N ASN A 89 -8.30 6.30 -3.45
CA ASN A 89 -9.28 5.25 -3.20
C ASN A 89 -9.90 4.64 -4.47
N ALA A 90 -9.60 5.16 -5.67
CA ALA A 90 -10.10 4.57 -6.90
C ALA A 90 -9.54 3.16 -7.13
N ASP A 91 -10.40 2.26 -7.60
CA ASP A 91 -10.04 0.86 -7.91
C ASP A 91 -9.03 0.75 -9.05
N THR A 92 -8.95 1.78 -9.90
CA THR A 92 -8.02 1.87 -11.02
C THR A 92 -6.62 2.33 -10.62
N THR A 93 -6.42 2.79 -9.38
CA THR A 93 -5.15 3.36 -8.94
C THR A 93 -4.20 2.24 -8.51
N ASP A 94 -3.15 2.06 -9.28
CA ASP A 94 -2.13 1.05 -9.01
C ASP A 94 -1.07 1.52 -7.98
N LEU A 95 -0.15 0.63 -7.63
CA LEU A 95 0.89 0.94 -6.64
C LEU A 95 1.85 2.05 -7.12
N ALA A 96 2.15 2.11 -8.42
CA ALA A 96 3.06 3.11 -8.97
C ALA A 96 2.43 4.51 -8.91
N ASP A 97 1.13 4.59 -9.17
CA ASP A 97 0.36 5.82 -9.02
C ASP A 97 0.28 6.27 -7.55
N LEU A 98 0.03 5.34 -6.62
CA LEU A 98 0.05 5.66 -5.19
C LEU A 98 1.43 6.16 -4.72
N GLN A 99 2.52 5.61 -5.24
CA GLN A 99 3.89 6.08 -4.94
C GLN A 99 4.14 7.50 -5.48
N ARG A 100 3.64 7.83 -6.68
CA ARG A 100 3.71 9.20 -7.22
C ARG A 100 2.90 10.17 -6.38
N ILE A 101 1.68 9.78 -5.98
CA ILE A 101 0.82 10.58 -5.12
C ILE A 101 1.52 10.85 -3.77
N LYS A 102 2.14 9.82 -3.17
CA LYS A 102 2.96 9.96 -1.96
C LYS A 102 4.04 11.03 -2.12
N GLN A 103 4.85 10.91 -3.18
CA GLN A 103 5.96 11.83 -3.42
C GLN A 103 5.47 13.28 -3.57
N ASN A 104 4.35 13.49 -4.25
CA ASN A 104 3.75 14.82 -4.40
C ASN A 104 3.25 15.39 -3.07
N ILE A 105 2.58 14.56 -2.24
CA ILE A 105 2.11 14.97 -0.91
C ILE A 105 3.29 15.34 -0.02
N GLU A 106 4.35 14.54 -0.01
CA GLU A 106 5.56 14.80 0.79
C GLU A 106 6.28 16.07 0.34
N THR A 107 6.44 16.26 -0.97
CA THR A 107 7.06 17.48 -1.53
C THR A 107 6.28 18.73 -1.14
N GLU A 108 4.95 18.70 -1.25
CA GLU A 108 4.13 19.86 -0.89
C GLU A 108 4.11 20.07 0.63
N PHE A 109 4.13 19.00 1.43
CA PHE A 109 4.27 19.11 2.88
C PHE A 109 5.55 19.83 3.27
N ASP A 110 6.70 19.38 2.74
CA ASP A 110 8.01 19.99 3.03
C ASP A 110 8.05 21.46 2.60
N ARG A 111 7.54 21.76 1.40
CA ARG A 111 7.46 23.13 0.89
C ARG A 111 6.65 24.05 1.82
N VAL A 112 5.46 23.62 2.23
CA VAL A 112 4.55 24.40 3.07
C VAL A 112 5.12 24.56 4.47
N PHE A 113 5.72 23.49 5.01
CA PHE A 113 6.34 23.49 6.33
C PHE A 113 7.56 24.44 6.37
N SER A 114 8.46 24.37 5.39
CA SER A 114 9.61 25.29 5.29
C SER A 114 9.18 26.76 5.14
N ARG A 115 8.10 27.03 4.39
CA ARG A 115 7.55 28.38 4.26
C ARG A 115 7.00 28.92 5.58
N LYS A 116 6.27 28.10 6.34
CA LYS A 116 5.72 28.49 7.65
C LYS A 116 6.79 28.74 8.72
N LEU A 117 7.96 28.12 8.59
CA LEU A 117 9.11 28.36 9.48
C LEU A 117 9.91 29.63 9.15
N THR A 118 9.79 30.15 7.92
CA THR A 118 10.59 31.27 7.42
C THR A 118 9.81 32.58 7.26
N GLU A 119 8.47 32.55 7.32
CA GLU A 119 7.65 33.76 7.41
C GLU A 119 7.78 34.37 8.83
N PRO A 120 8.28 35.61 9.00
CA PRO A 120 8.24 36.28 10.29
C PRO A 120 6.77 36.48 10.68
N THR A 121 6.39 36.06 11.88
CA THR A 121 5.10 36.39 12.50
C THR A 121 5.02 37.91 12.72
N GLY A 122 4.63 38.63 11.67
CA GLY A 122 4.50 40.07 11.67
C GLY A 122 3.19 40.53 12.31
N ALA A 123 3.21 40.74 13.63
CA ALA A 123 2.45 41.74 14.40
C ALA A 123 2.92 41.63 15.86
N ALA A 124 3.83 42.48 16.37
CA ALA A 124 3.56 43.87 16.63
C ALA A 124 4.85 44.73 16.55
N ALA A 125 4.92 45.60 15.54
CA ALA A 125 5.68 46.83 15.61
C ALA A 125 4.72 47.94 16.04
N GLY A 126 4.28 47.88 17.30
CA GLY A 126 3.59 48.98 17.98
C GLY A 126 4.59 49.62 18.92
N GLY A 127 5.13 50.77 18.54
CA GLY A 127 6.03 51.54 19.38
C GLY A 127 5.29 52.08 20.60
N GLU A 128 5.63 51.58 21.79
CA GLU A 128 5.40 52.28 23.05
C GLU A 128 6.75 52.77 23.55
N LYS A 129 6.88 54.09 23.71
CA LYS A 129 8.03 54.70 24.36
C LYS A 129 8.07 54.20 25.81
N PRO A 130 9.25 53.89 26.39
CA PRO A 130 9.34 53.60 27.80
C PRO A 130 9.06 54.89 28.59
N ASP A 131 8.07 54.82 29.47
CA ASP A 131 7.79 55.84 30.48
C ASP A 131 9.01 56.03 31.37
N GLU A 132 9.39 57.28 31.57
CA GLU A 132 10.46 57.69 32.48
C GLU A 132 10.08 57.32 33.92
N PHE A 133 10.76 56.30 34.47
CA PHE A 133 10.78 56.08 35.92
C PHE A 133 11.64 57.17 36.57
N LYS A 134 10.97 58.11 37.27
CA LYS A 134 11.63 58.99 38.24
C LYS A 134 11.81 58.24 39.56
N ILE A 135 13.06 58.14 40.01
CA ILE A 135 13.43 57.88 41.43
C ILE A 135 13.83 59.23 42.03
#